data_AF-A0A957JJR4-F1
#
_entry.id   AF-A0A957JJR4-F1
#
_cell.length_a   1.000
_cell.length_b   1.000
_cell.length_c   1.000
_cell.angle_alpha   90.00
_cell.angle_beta   90.00
_cell.angle_gamma   90.00
#
_symmetry.space_group_name_H-M   'P 1'
#
loop_
_entity.id
_entity.type
_entity.pdbx_description
1 polymer ?
#
loop_
_entity_poly.entity_id
_entity_poly.type
_entity_poly.pdbx_seq_one_letter_code
_entity_poly.pdbx_strand_id
1 'polypeptide(L)'
;MAAKIRILLYSHDTYGLGHLRRSLTIAGQLAQDIPHSHQLLLTGSMLAGAFQLPPRLDMIKLPALSKRSSGAYKARTLPLTLRQTISWREQMILQA
;
A
#
# COMPACT_ATOMS: atom_id res chain seq x y z
N MET A 1 23.24 6.00 -19.77
CA MET A 1 22.47 5.13 -18.87
C MET A 1 20.99 5.42 -19.09
N ALA A 2 20.15 4.41 -19.32
CA ALA A 2 18.70 4.62 -19.39
C ALA A 2 18.18 5.12 -18.03
N ALA A 3 17.19 6.02 -18.03
CA ALA A 3 16.64 6.55 -16.79
C ALA A 3 16.00 5.42 -15.95
N LYS A 4 16.33 5.37 -14.66
CA LYS A 4 15.80 4.37 -13.73
C LYS A 4 14.35 4.70 -13.39
N ILE A 5 13.41 3.95 -13.97
CA ILE A 5 11.97 4.16 -13.75
C ILE A 5 11.63 3.75 -12.31
N ARG A 6 10.95 4.64 -11.59
CA ARG A 6 10.44 4.40 -10.24
C ARG A 6 8.92 4.51 -10.25
N ILE A 7 8.24 3.49 -9.72
CA ILE A 7 6.78 3.39 -9.73
C ILE A 7 6.29 3.30 -8.29
N LEU A 8 5.41 4.21 -7.89
CA LEU A 8 4.70 4.13 -6.62
C LEU A 8 3.28 3.61 -6.88
N LEU A 9 2.94 2.50 -6.25
CA LEU A 9 1.59 1.95 -6.21
C LEU A 9 1.00 2.30 -4.85
N TYR A 10 -0.18 2.93 -4.83
CA TYR A 10 -0.88 3.23 -3.58
C TYR A 10 -2.24 2.54 -3.56
N SER A 11 -2.52 1.83 -2.47
CA SER A 11 -3.85 1.31 -2.17
C SER A 11 -4.32 1.74 -0.79
N HIS A 12 -5.48 2.41 -0.75
CA HIS A 12 -6.05 2.94 0.49
C HIS A 12 -6.37 1.84 1.52
N ASP A 13 -6.78 0.66 1.04
CA ASP A 13 -7.16 -0.59 1.71
C ASP A 13 -7.70 -0.47 3.13
N THR A 14 -9.03 -0.55 3.21
CA THR A 14 -9.79 -0.59 4.45
C THR A 14 -10.28 -2.01 4.72
N TYR A 15 -10.94 -2.65 3.76
CA TYR A 15 -11.46 -4.01 3.81
C TYR A 15 -11.21 -4.71 2.47
N GLY A 16 -10.39 -5.76 2.47
CA GLY A 16 -10.38 -6.72 1.36
C GLY A 16 -8.99 -7.05 0.81
N LEU A 17 -8.81 -8.34 0.56
CA LEU A 17 -7.66 -8.91 -0.15
C LEU A 17 -7.58 -8.49 -1.61
N GLY A 18 -8.71 -8.12 -2.22
CA GLY A 18 -8.82 -7.88 -3.66
C GLY A 18 -7.93 -6.74 -4.15
N HIS A 19 -7.78 -5.68 -3.37
CA HIS A 19 -6.94 -4.55 -3.74
C HIS A 19 -5.46 -4.91 -3.67
N LEU A 20 -4.98 -5.44 -2.53
CA LEU A 20 -3.60 -5.90 -2.39
C LEU A 20 -3.22 -6.92 -3.46
N ARG A 21 -4.06 -7.95 -3.69
CA ARG A 21 -3.81 -8.96 -4.72
C ARG A 21 -3.71 -8.32 -6.11
N ARG A 22 -4.63 -7.41 -6.45
CA ARG A 22 -4.59 -6.68 -7.73
C ARG A 22 -3.32 -5.85 -7.88
N SER A 23 -2.95 -5.09 -6.85
CA SER A 23 -1.72 -4.28 -6.86
C SER A 23 -0.47 -5.13 -7.06
N LEU A 24 -0.39 -6.30 -6.41
CA LEU A 24 0.73 -7.23 -6.58
C LEU A 24 0.73 -7.86 -7.98
N THR A 25 -0.43 -8.22 -8.55
CA THR A 25 -0.53 -8.72 -9.92
C THR A 25 -0.05 -7.67 -10.93
N ILE A 26 -0.50 -6.42 -10.79
CA ILE A 26 -0.07 -5.31 -11.64
C ILE A 26 1.44 -5.08 -11.51
N ALA A 27 1.95 -5.04 -10.27
CA ALA A 27 3.38 -4.86 -10.01
C ALA A 27 4.25 -5.96 -10.65
N GLY A 28 3.77 -7.21 -10.60
CA GLY A 28 4.42 -8.34 -11.25
C GLY A 28 4.49 -8.18 -12.77
N GLN A 29 3.39 -7.77 -13.41
CA GLN A 29 3.39 -7.55 -14.86
C GLN A 29 4.30 -6.38 -15.25
N LEU A 30 4.24 -5.26 -14.50
CA LEU A 30 5.14 -4.12 -14.73
C LEU A 30 6.62 -4.50 -14.61
N ALA A 31 6.96 -5.40 -13.69
CA ALA A 31 8.32 -5.92 -13.57
C ALA A 31 8.75 -6.77 -14.78
N GLN A 32 7.83 -7.46 -15.45
CA GLN A 32 8.18 -8.20 -16.66
C GLN A 32 8.34 -7.26 -17.85
N ASP A 33 7.40 -6.33 -18.03
CA ASP A 33 7.35 -5.45 -19.19
C ASP A 33 8.41 -4.33 -19.13
N ILE A 34 8.84 -3.97 -17.92
CA ILE A 34 9.82 -2.90 -17.67
C ILE A 34 10.97 -3.44 -16.80
N PRO A 35 11.97 -4.14 -17.39
CA PRO A 35 13.01 -4.85 -16.66
C PRO A 35 13.83 -4.01 -15.67
N HIS A 36 13.91 -2.69 -15.89
CA HIS A 36 14.69 -1.78 -15.05
C HIS A 36 13.84 -0.91 -14.11
N SER A 37 12.53 -1.15 -14.01
CA SER A 37 11.70 -0.43 -13.05
C SER A 37 11.87 -0.98 -11.64
N HIS A 38 11.94 -0.08 -10.66
CA HIS A 38 11.80 -0.38 -9.25
C HIS A 38 10.49 0.17 -8.73
N GLN A 39 9.88 -0.55 -7.80
CA GLN A 39 8.51 -0.32 -7.40
C GLN A 39 8.40 -0.23 -5.88
N LEU A 40 7.49 0.61 -5.40
CA LEU A 40 7.12 0.70 -3.99
C LEU A 40 5.61 0.60 -3.87
N LEU A 41 5.10 -0.31 -3.05
CA LEU A 41 3.68 -0.44 -2.73
C LEU A 41 3.37 0.14 -1.35
N LEU A 42 2.48 1.12 -1.30
CA LEU A 42 1.91 1.63 -0.06
C LEU A 42 0.52 1.01 0.13
N THR A 43 0.30 0.27 1.23
CA THR A 43 -1.00 -0.37 1.49
C THR A 43 -1.45 -0.27 2.94
N GLY A 44 -2.75 -0.03 3.16
CA GLY A 44 -3.40 -0.17 4.47
C GLY A 44 -3.77 -1.60 4.85
N SER A 45 -3.53 -2.59 3.97
CA SER A 45 -3.96 -3.97 4.16
C SER A 45 -3.31 -4.62 5.38
N MET A 46 -4.11 -5.35 6.16
CA MET A 46 -3.62 -6.16 7.29
C MET A 46 -2.86 -7.40 6.84
N LEU A 47 -2.96 -7.76 5.56
CA LEU A 47 -2.36 -8.96 4.98
C LEU A 47 -1.16 -8.62 4.11
N ALA A 48 -0.55 -7.45 4.31
CA ALA A 48 0.65 -7.02 3.59
C ALA A 48 1.75 -8.09 3.64
N GLY A 49 1.99 -8.72 4.81
CA GLY A 49 2.99 -9.80 4.94
C GLY A 49 2.56 -11.19 4.47
N ALA A 50 1.35 -11.36 3.93
CA ALA A 50 0.79 -12.68 3.59
C ALA A 50 1.10 -13.15 2.17
N PHE A 51 1.75 -12.33 1.34
CA PHE A 51 2.02 -12.61 -0.07
C PHE A 51 3.51 -12.47 -0.37
N GLN A 52 3.99 -13.26 -1.34
CA GLN A 52 5.30 -13.04 -1.94
C GLN A 52 5.31 -11.74 -2.74
N LEU A 53 6.36 -10.93 -2.56
CA LEU A 53 6.53 -9.71 -3.33
C LEU A 53 7.08 -10.04 -4.73
N PRO A 54 6.51 -9.43 -5.79
CA PRO A 54 7.09 -9.48 -7.12
C PRO A 54 8.53 -8.93 -7.17
N PRO A 55 9.30 -9.27 -8.22
CA PRO A 55 10.65 -8.74 -8.40
C PRO A 55 10.70 -7.21 -8.36
N ARG A 56 11.69 -6.67 -7.64
CA ARG A 56 11.99 -5.23 -7.53
C ARG A 56 10.84 -4.40 -6.95
N LEU A 57 9.93 -5.03 -6.21
CA LEU A 57 8.91 -4.36 -5.41
C LEU A 57 9.34 -4.37 -3.93
N ASP A 58 9.32 -3.21 -3.31
CA ASP A 58 9.30 -3.06 -1.86
C ASP A 58 7.93 -2.59 -1.38
N MET A 59 7.65 -2.66 -0.08
CA MET A 59 6.32 -2.34 0.45
C MET A 59 6.35 -1.66 1.81
N ILE A 60 5.54 -0.60 1.94
CA ILE A 60 5.26 0.06 3.21
C ILE A 60 3.80 -0.21 3.60
N LYS A 61 3.63 -0.82 4.76
CA LYS A 61 2.32 -0.99 5.39
C LYS A 61 1.98 0.28 6.16
N LEU A 62 0.87 0.90 5.79
CA LEU A 62 0.33 2.09 6.46
C LEU A 62 -0.54 1.71 7.68
N PRO A 63 -0.70 2.60 8.68
CA PRO A 63 -1.73 2.45 9.70
C PRO A 63 -3.10 2.16 9.08
N ALA A 64 -3.68 1.02 9.46
CA ALA A 64 -4.86 0.48 8.79
C ALA A 64 -6.13 1.19 9.29
N LEU A 65 -7.06 1.43 8.37
CA LEU A 65 -8.39 1.94 8.68
C LEU A 65 -9.42 0.80 8.65
N SER A 66 -10.49 0.95 9.43
CA SER A 66 -11.68 0.10 9.35
C SER A 66 -12.91 0.97 9.19
N LYS A 67 -13.85 0.52 8.37
CA LYS A 67 -15.15 1.17 8.18
C LYS A 67 -16.12 0.57 9.19
N ARG A 68 -16.78 1.42 9.99
CA ARG A 68 -17.86 1.03 10.88
C ARG A 68 -19.11 0.72 10.06
N SER A 69 -20.07 0.01 10.67
CA SER A 69 -21.41 -0.20 10.07
C SER A 69 -22.10 1.13 9.72
N SER A 70 -21.83 2.19 10.48
CA SER A 70 -22.30 3.55 10.20
C SER A 70 -21.65 4.21 8.98
N GLY A 71 -20.70 3.55 8.32
CA GLY A 71 -19.92 4.09 7.21
C GLY A 71 -18.73 4.96 7.61
N ALA A 72 -18.63 5.36 8.89
CA ALA A 72 -17.51 6.14 9.40
C ALA A 72 -16.20 5.33 9.48
N TYR A 73 -15.06 5.98 9.23
CA TYR A 73 -13.75 5.36 9.40
C TYR A 73 -13.26 5.49 10.84
N LYS A 74 -12.50 4.49 11.29
CA LYS A 74 -11.70 4.54 12.51
C LYS A 74 -10.33 3.88 12.29
N ALA A 75 -9.37 4.19 13.15
CA ALA A 75 -8.18 3.36 13.30
C ALA A 75 -8.61 1.90 13.52
N ARG A 76 -7.95 0.97 12.81
CA ARG A 76 -8.30 -0.45 12.92
C ARG A 76 -7.80 -1.07 14.21
N THR A 77 -6.55 -0.79 14.59
CA THR A 77 -5.86 -1.46 15.70
C THR A 77 -5.23 -0.49 16.68
N LEU A 78 -4.58 0.57 16.19
CA LEU A 78 -3.90 1.53 17.05
C LEU A 78 -4.92 2.36 17.85
N PRO A 79 -4.61 2.74 19.11
CA PRO A 79 -5.45 3.59 19.95
C PRO A 79 -5.33 5.07 19.53
N LEU A 80 -5.55 5.34 18.25
CA LEU A 80 -5.47 6.67 17.66
C LEU A 80 -6.86 7.14 17.20
N THR A 81 -7.07 8.44 17.26
CA THR A 81 -8.20 9.07 16.57
C THR A 81 -8.06 8.90 15.06
N LEU A 82 -9.18 9.03 14.33
CA LEU A 82 -9.14 9.03 12.86
C LEU A 82 -8.20 10.12 12.33
N ARG A 83 -8.26 11.33 12.90
CA ARG A 83 -7.40 12.46 12.50
C ARG A 83 -5.91 12.15 12.67
N GLN A 84 -5.51 11.60 13.81
CA GLN A 84 -4.12 11.20 14.05
C GLN A 84 -3.69 10.10 13.07
N THR A 85 -4.56 9.11 12.82
CA THR A 85 -4.26 8.02 11.87
C THR A 85 -4.06 8.54 10.45
N ILE A 86 -4.90 9.48 10.00
CA ILE A 86 -4.76 10.12 8.69
C ILE A 86 -3.45 10.91 8.62
N SER A 87 -3.14 11.71 9.65
CA SER A 87 -1.90 12.50 9.69
C SER A 87 -0.65 11.62 9.61
N TRP A 88 -0.63 10.48 10.30
CA TRP A 88 0.47 9.53 10.19
C TRP A 88 0.59 8.94 8.79
N ARG A 89 -0.54 8.55 8.19
CA ARG A 89 -0.55 8.02 6.82
C ARG A 89 -0.03 9.06 5.83
N GLU A 90 -0.47 10.31 5.94
CA GLU A 90 -0.01 11.42 5.12
C GLU A 90 1.51 11.60 5.20
N GLN A 91 2.05 11.69 6.43
CA GLN A 91 3.50 11.81 6.64
C GLN A 91 4.26 10.65 5.99
N MET A 92 3.81 9.41 6.19
CA MET A 92 4.46 8.24 5.59
C MET A 92 4.39 8.25 4.06
N ILE A 93 3.26 8.66 3.47
CA ILE A 93 3.11 8.74 2.01
C ILE A 93 4.01 9.84 1.44
N LEU A 94 4.15 10.98 2.11
CA LEU A 94 5.01 12.08 1.67
C LEU A 94 6.51 11.77 1.78
N GLN A 95 6.90 10.82 2.62
CA GLN A 95 8.29 10.37 2.79
C GLN A 95 8.67 9.14 1.93
N ALA A 96 7.69 8.54 1.26
CA ALA A 96 7.88 7.36 0.41
C ALA A 96 8.39 7.74 -0.99
#